data_AF-A0A8X6S6G9-F1
#
_entry.id   AF-A0A8X6S6G9-F1
#
_cell.length_a   1.000
_cell.length_b   1.000
_cell.length_c   1.000
_cell.angle_alpha   90.00
_cell.angle_beta   90.00
_cell.angle_gamma   90.00
#
_symmetry.space_group_name_H-M   'P 1'
#
loop_
_entity.id
_entity.type
_entity.pdbx_description
1 polymer ?
#
loop_
_entity_poly.entity_id
_entity_poly.type
_entity_poly.pdbx_seq_one_letter_code
_entity_poly.pdbx_strand_id
1 'polypeptide(L)'
;MATGSFISHNYSSSQSEVPRDHYKLRYYVDTNDETGLFTYICGKFPIVEHIDTTILQKCTRALAYLKSTVESDSNFYLKRLIQGPRIRSWTKTKEGMGITYVDVRVGCHVFIIQNGVSLASNGTPLLFEKYNAEQDCIECMDPVKKLLIQVQRNFKGKFPIIIGFAGTIRKFQGDTMDDDAIAMNFNGSRDLNLVYTALSRVKCIDQIVAIQL
;
A
#
# COMPACT_ATOMS: atom_id res chain seq x y z
N MET A 1 16.35 -37.18 50.03
CA MET A 1 17.48 -36.87 49.12
C MET A 1 16.89 -36.71 47.71
N ALA A 2 16.74 -35.46 47.27
CA ALA A 2 17.30 -34.88 46.04
C ALA A 2 16.74 -35.50 44.74
N THR A 3 15.59 -35.01 44.25
CA THR A 3 15.42 -33.94 43.22
C THR A 3 15.87 -34.35 41.82
N GLY A 4 14.93 -34.86 41.02
CA GLY A 4 15.04 -34.93 39.57
C GLY A 4 14.84 -33.54 38.96
N SER A 5 15.83 -33.09 38.20
CA SER A 5 15.85 -31.80 37.52
C SER A 5 14.83 -31.74 36.40
N PHE A 6 13.89 -30.80 36.50
CA PHE A 6 13.09 -30.34 35.37
C PHE A 6 13.99 -29.64 34.35
N ILE A 7 14.00 -30.14 33.12
CA ILE A 7 14.53 -29.41 31.97
C ILE A 7 13.49 -28.35 31.61
N SER A 8 13.72 -27.11 32.02
CA SER A 8 12.98 -25.96 31.49
C SER A 8 13.49 -25.66 30.09
N HIS A 9 12.69 -26.00 29.08
CA HIS A 9 12.92 -25.47 27.73
C HIS A 9 12.74 -23.95 27.76
N ASN A 10 13.84 -23.23 27.56
CA ASN A 10 13.84 -21.81 27.25
C ASN A 10 13.12 -21.60 25.90
N TYR A 11 11.83 -21.30 25.95
CA TYR A 11 11.18 -20.60 24.85
C TYR A 11 11.75 -19.18 24.80
N SER A 12 12.75 -18.98 23.92
CA SER A 12 13.09 -17.65 23.45
C SER A 12 11.92 -17.15 22.60
N SER A 13 10.98 -16.47 23.25
CA SER A 13 9.99 -15.66 22.58
C SER A 13 10.72 -14.47 21.97
N SER A 14 11.01 -14.52 20.66
CA SER A 14 11.33 -13.35 19.85
C SER A 14 10.10 -12.45 19.83
N GLN A 15 9.90 -11.67 20.90
CA GLN A 15 8.97 -10.56 20.90
C GLN A 15 9.57 -9.51 19.96
N SER A 16 8.91 -9.27 18.83
CA SER A 16 9.18 -8.11 18.01
C SER A 16 9.01 -6.87 18.90
N GLU A 17 10.09 -6.19 19.23
CA GLU A 17 10.04 -4.95 20.00
C GLU A 17 9.16 -3.96 19.24
N VAL A 18 8.01 -3.61 19.84
CA VAL A 18 7.15 -2.56 19.31
C VAL A 18 7.98 -1.26 19.33
N PRO A 19 8.16 -0.57 18.17
CA PRO A 19 9.01 0.62 18.11
C PRO A 19 8.61 1.66 19.16
N ARG A 20 9.59 2.30 19.81
CA ARG A 20 9.35 3.31 20.88
C ARG A 20 8.40 4.43 20.45
N ASP A 21 8.32 4.73 19.16
CA ASP A 21 7.43 5.74 18.59
C ASP A 21 5.96 5.36 18.67
N HIS A 22 5.63 4.07 18.64
CA HIS A 22 4.26 3.58 18.75
C HIS A 22 3.59 4.06 20.04
N TYR A 23 4.26 3.88 21.19
CA TYR A 23 3.73 4.25 22.49
C TYR A 23 3.55 5.76 22.65
N LYS A 24 4.45 6.56 22.06
CA LYS A 24 4.34 8.02 22.09
C LYS A 24 3.23 8.55 21.20
N LEU A 25 3.13 8.05 19.97
CA LEU A 25 2.03 8.42 19.08
C LEU A 25 0.68 8.01 19.68
N ARG A 26 0.62 6.81 20.29
CA ARG A 26 -0.59 6.32 20.97
C ARG A 26 -0.98 7.20 22.15
N TYR A 27 -0.01 7.62 22.97
CA TYR A 27 -0.25 8.53 24.09
C TYR A 27 -0.98 9.80 23.64
N TYR A 28 -0.49 10.48 22.59
CA TYR A 28 -1.13 11.71 22.12
C TYR A 28 -2.55 11.48 21.59
N VAL A 29 -2.81 10.33 20.95
CA VAL A 29 -4.16 9.96 20.51
C VAL A 29 -5.08 9.73 21.72
N ASP A 30 -4.63 8.95 22.70
CA ASP A 30 -5.42 8.60 23.88
C ASP A 30 -5.71 9.84 24.76
N THR A 31 -4.80 10.82 24.80
CA THR A 31 -5.00 12.10 25.48
C THR A 31 -5.66 13.17 24.61
N ASN A 32 -5.98 12.87 23.35
CA ASN A 32 -6.50 13.81 22.35
C ASN A 32 -5.67 15.11 22.23
N ASP A 33 -4.35 15.00 22.33
CA ASP A 33 -3.39 16.12 22.28
C ASP A 33 -2.88 16.31 20.83
N GLU A 34 -3.67 17.04 20.04
CA GLU A 34 -3.34 17.35 18.65
C GLU A 34 -2.02 18.10 18.52
N THR A 35 -1.84 19.17 19.29
CA THR A 35 -0.65 20.03 19.22
C THR A 35 0.60 19.24 19.58
N GLY A 36 0.54 18.41 20.63
CA GLY A 36 1.63 17.53 21.02
C GLY A 36 1.96 16.50 19.94
N LEU A 37 0.96 15.87 19.32
CA LEU A 37 1.16 14.91 18.23
C LEU A 37 1.90 15.55 17.05
N PHE A 38 1.41 16.67 16.53
CA PHE A 38 2.03 17.31 15.36
C PHE A 38 3.41 17.88 15.68
N THR A 39 3.62 18.41 16.88
CA THR A 39 4.96 18.84 17.34
C THR A 39 5.93 17.66 17.39
N TYR A 40 5.47 16.51 17.90
CA TYR A 40 6.26 15.29 17.93
C TYR A 40 6.65 14.83 16.52
N ILE A 41 5.66 14.78 15.61
CA ILE A 41 5.87 14.31 14.24
C ILE A 41 6.87 15.23 13.52
N CYS A 42 6.70 16.55 13.60
CA CYS A 42 7.60 17.52 12.99
C CYS A 42 9.05 17.42 13.51
N GLY A 43 9.24 17.02 14.76
CA GLY A 43 10.57 16.83 15.35
C GLY A 43 11.21 15.47 15.07
N LYS A 44 10.49 14.54 14.42
CA LYS A 44 10.92 13.13 14.28
C LYS A 44 10.92 12.57 12.87
N PHE A 45 9.97 12.99 12.04
CA PHE A 45 9.80 12.46 10.69
C PHE A 45 10.23 13.50 9.65
N PRO A 46 10.59 13.07 8.43
CA PRO A 46 10.99 14.00 7.36
C PRO A 46 9.77 14.74 6.81
N ILE A 47 9.40 15.85 7.46
CA ILE A 47 8.31 16.71 6.99
C ILE A 47 8.77 17.54 5.79
N VAL A 48 7.93 17.57 4.76
CA VAL A 48 8.12 18.38 3.55
C VAL A 48 6.88 19.24 3.30
N GLU A 49 7.07 20.38 2.66
CA GLU A 49 5.96 21.25 2.26
C GLU A 49 5.10 20.60 1.15
N HIS A 50 5.75 19.92 0.19
CA HIS A 50 5.09 19.27 -0.92
C HIS A 50 5.81 17.97 -1.32
N ILE A 51 5.07 16.88 -1.49
CA ILE A 51 5.60 15.64 -2.10
C ILE A 51 5.66 15.79 -3.62
N ASP A 52 6.83 16.16 -4.13
CA ASP A 52 7.07 16.42 -5.54
C ASP A 52 7.49 15.16 -6.33
N THR A 53 7.72 15.32 -7.63
CA THR A 53 8.15 14.23 -8.51
C THR A 53 9.50 13.63 -8.12
N THR A 54 10.38 14.43 -7.50
CA THR A 54 11.71 14.01 -7.05
C THR A 54 11.61 13.05 -5.87
N ILE A 55 10.69 13.33 -4.94
CA ILE A 55 10.37 12.45 -3.82
C ILE A 55 9.73 11.18 -4.34
N LEU A 56 8.70 11.29 -5.19
CA LEU A 56 7.98 10.13 -5.74
C LEU A 56 8.88 9.17 -6.53
N GLN A 57 9.94 9.66 -7.17
CA GLN A 57 10.94 8.82 -7.86
C GLN A 57 11.76 7.93 -6.91
N LYS A 58 11.88 8.31 -5.63
CA LYS A 58 12.61 7.54 -4.61
C LYS A 58 11.71 6.53 -3.91
N CYS A 59 10.40 6.65 -4.06
CA CYS A 59 9.43 5.84 -3.33
C CYS A 59 9.16 4.51 -4.03
N THR A 60 9.01 3.46 -3.23
CA THR A 60 8.33 2.22 -3.64
C THR A 60 6.82 2.35 -3.43
N ARG A 61 6.38 3.23 -2.51
CA ARG A 61 4.98 3.48 -2.18
C ARG A 61 4.67 4.95 -1.92
N ALA A 62 3.51 5.40 -2.39
CA ALA A 62 2.90 6.68 -2.03
C ALA A 62 1.55 6.44 -1.32
N LEU A 63 1.39 7.00 -0.14
CA LEU A 63 0.13 6.97 0.59
C LEU A 63 -0.45 8.37 0.63
N ALA A 64 -1.76 8.48 0.43
CA ALA A 64 -2.44 9.76 0.58
C ALA A 64 -3.76 9.64 1.32
N TYR A 65 -4.21 10.73 1.94
CA TYR A 65 -5.53 10.78 2.55
C TYR A 65 -6.63 10.87 1.48
N LEU A 66 -6.44 11.76 0.50
CA LEU A 66 -7.41 12.01 -0.57
C LEU A 66 -7.23 11.05 -1.75
N LYS A 67 -8.35 10.53 -2.26
CA LYS A 67 -8.38 9.67 -3.45
C LYS A 67 -7.87 10.38 -4.70
N SER A 68 -8.09 11.68 -4.83
CA SER A 68 -7.58 12.49 -5.94
C SER A 68 -6.05 12.53 -5.98
N THR A 69 -5.39 12.62 -4.82
CA THR A 69 -3.93 12.55 -4.72
C THR A 69 -3.42 11.16 -5.11
N VAL A 70 -4.06 10.09 -4.63
CA VAL A 70 -3.75 8.71 -5.05
C VAL A 70 -3.84 8.54 -6.57
N GLU A 71 -4.86 9.10 -7.21
CA GLU A 71 -5.03 9.06 -8.66
C GLU A 71 -3.93 9.85 -9.37
N SER A 72 -3.55 11.02 -8.85
CA SER A 72 -2.42 11.81 -9.36
C SER A 72 -1.10 11.03 -9.29
N ASP A 73 -0.80 10.44 -8.14
CA ASP A 73 0.46 9.71 -7.90
C ASP A 73 0.51 8.40 -8.71
N SER A 74 -0.62 7.69 -8.82
CA SER A 74 -0.74 6.51 -9.70
C SER A 74 -0.49 6.88 -11.16
N ASN A 75 -1.02 8.02 -11.61
CA ASN A 75 -0.81 8.52 -12.97
C ASN A 75 0.64 8.95 -13.19
N PHE A 76 1.28 9.57 -12.20
CA PHE A 76 2.71 9.88 -12.25
C PHE A 76 3.53 8.60 -12.43
N TYR A 77 3.30 7.58 -11.59
CA TYR A 77 3.97 6.29 -11.67
C TYR A 77 3.84 5.63 -13.04
N LEU A 78 2.61 5.52 -13.55
CA LEU A 78 2.37 4.95 -14.88
C LEU A 78 3.02 5.78 -15.99
N LYS A 79 3.14 7.10 -15.86
CA LYS A 79 3.72 7.94 -16.94
C LYS A 79 5.24 8.04 -16.89
N ARG A 80 5.82 8.02 -15.69
CA ARG A 80 7.22 8.44 -15.45
C ARG A 80 8.12 7.36 -14.88
N LEU A 81 7.56 6.40 -14.15
CA LEU A 81 8.36 5.38 -13.43
C LEU A 81 8.35 4.01 -14.12
N ILE A 82 7.30 3.68 -14.88
CA ILE A 82 7.20 2.39 -15.58
C ILE A 82 7.34 2.57 -17.09
N GLN A 83 8.29 1.87 -17.71
CA GLN A 83 8.62 1.99 -19.13
C GLN A 83 7.91 0.98 -20.06
N GLY A 84 6.95 0.20 -19.55
CA GLY A 84 6.24 -0.81 -20.34
C GLY A 84 5.14 -0.25 -21.26
N PRO A 85 4.69 -1.04 -22.26
CA PRO A 85 3.52 -0.72 -23.08
C PRO A 85 2.29 -0.40 -22.23
N ARG A 86 1.58 0.67 -22.58
CA ARG A 86 0.32 1.05 -21.94
C ARG A 86 -0.82 0.23 -22.52
N ILE A 87 -1.56 -0.42 -21.63
CA ILE A 87 -2.76 -1.18 -21.96
C ILE A 87 -3.95 -0.48 -21.32
N ARG A 88 -4.99 -0.24 -22.13
CA ARG A 88 -6.25 0.31 -21.66
C ARG A 88 -7.24 -0.82 -21.42
N SER A 89 -7.50 -1.08 -20.14
CA SER A 89 -8.46 -2.08 -19.71
C SER A 89 -9.85 -1.45 -19.62
N TRP A 90 -10.68 -1.67 -20.64
CA TRP A 90 -12.07 -1.23 -20.66
C TRP A 90 -12.96 -2.06 -19.75
N THR A 91 -14.07 -1.49 -19.26
CA THR A 91 -15.13 -2.23 -18.57
C THR A 91 -16.04 -2.91 -19.62
N LYS A 92 -16.55 -4.12 -19.36
CA LYS A 92 -17.48 -4.83 -20.25
C LYS A 92 -18.85 -5.01 -19.60
N THR A 93 -19.82 -4.17 -19.93
CA THR A 93 -21.17 -4.23 -19.37
C THR A 93 -22.06 -5.19 -20.18
N LYS A 94 -23.29 -5.45 -19.70
CA LYS A 94 -24.30 -6.22 -20.44
C LYS A 94 -24.67 -5.57 -21.79
N GLU A 95 -24.43 -4.27 -21.93
CA GLU A 95 -24.74 -3.46 -23.12
C GLU A 95 -23.54 -3.31 -24.06
N GLY A 96 -22.37 -3.88 -23.73
CA GLY A 96 -21.16 -3.84 -24.55
C GLY A 96 -19.94 -3.29 -23.81
N MET A 97 -19.02 -2.65 -24.55
CA MET A 97 -17.82 -2.04 -23.97
C MET A 97 -18.21 -0.73 -23.26
N GLY A 98 -18.02 -0.69 -21.95
CA GLY A 98 -18.31 0.45 -21.09
C GLY A 98 -17.28 1.58 -21.25
N ILE A 99 -17.74 2.80 -20.96
CA ILE A 99 -16.98 4.05 -21.13
C ILE A 99 -15.83 4.19 -20.12
N THR A 100 -15.87 3.45 -19.01
CA THR A 100 -14.85 3.50 -17.96
C THR A 100 -13.72 2.49 -18.21
N TYR A 101 -12.47 2.94 -18.08
CA TYR A 101 -11.28 2.12 -18.23
C TYR A 101 -10.26 2.37 -17.11
N VAL A 102 -9.34 1.42 -16.94
CA VAL A 102 -8.14 1.58 -16.13
C VAL A 102 -6.94 1.47 -17.06
N ASP A 103 -6.00 2.40 -16.95
CA ASP A 103 -4.72 2.27 -17.64
C ASP A 103 -3.76 1.47 -16.76
N VAL A 104 -3.10 0.49 -17.37
CA VAL A 104 -2.02 -0.29 -16.76
C VAL A 104 -0.83 -0.32 -17.71
N ARG A 105 0.36 -0.59 -17.17
CA ARG A 105 1.57 -0.77 -17.98
C ARG A 105 2.23 -2.08 -17.61
N VAL A 106 2.78 -2.77 -18.61
CA VAL A 106 3.59 -3.97 -18.38
C VAL A 106 4.68 -3.67 -17.35
N GLY A 107 4.82 -4.55 -16.36
CA GLY A 107 5.74 -4.40 -15.23
C GLY A 107 5.23 -3.53 -14.08
N CYS A 108 4.02 -2.95 -14.15
CA CYS A 108 3.48 -2.17 -13.05
C CYS A 108 2.98 -3.09 -11.91
N HIS A 109 3.21 -2.69 -10.67
CA HIS A 109 2.60 -3.35 -9.51
C HIS A 109 1.10 -3.09 -9.49
N VAL A 110 0.33 -4.15 -9.22
CA VAL A 110 -1.12 -4.09 -9.05
C VAL A 110 -1.55 -4.89 -7.83
N PHE A 111 -2.69 -4.54 -7.25
CA PHE A 111 -3.34 -5.30 -6.18
C PHE A 111 -4.68 -5.82 -6.66
N ILE A 112 -4.96 -7.09 -6.34
CA ILE A 112 -6.31 -7.64 -6.48
C ILE A 112 -7.21 -7.02 -5.41
N ILE A 113 -8.39 -6.53 -5.80
CA ILE A 113 -9.35 -5.91 -4.87
C ILE A 113 -10.61 -6.76 -4.61
N GLN A 114 -10.66 -7.99 -5.14
CA GLN A 114 -11.83 -8.86 -5.01
C GLN A 114 -11.41 -10.34 -5.01
N ASN A 115 -12.00 -11.14 -4.12
CA ASN A 115 -11.83 -12.59 -4.11
C ASN A 115 -12.66 -13.28 -5.22
N GLY A 116 -12.27 -14.50 -5.60
CA GLY A 116 -13.03 -15.35 -6.52
C GLY A 116 -12.91 -14.99 -8.01
N VAL A 117 -12.02 -14.07 -8.35
CA VAL A 117 -11.73 -13.60 -9.72
C VAL A 117 -10.36 -14.08 -10.22
N SER A 118 -9.59 -14.74 -9.36
CA SER A 118 -8.31 -15.37 -9.65
C SER A 118 -7.97 -16.38 -8.54
N LEU A 119 -6.84 -17.07 -8.66
CA LEU A 119 -6.27 -17.89 -7.59
C LEU A 119 -5.66 -17.08 -6.44
N ALA A 120 -5.43 -15.78 -6.64
CA ALA A 120 -4.89 -14.88 -5.62
C ALA A 120 -6.02 -14.18 -4.84
N SER A 121 -5.77 -13.98 -3.55
CA SER A 121 -6.67 -13.31 -2.61
C SER A 121 -6.66 -11.80 -2.78
N ASN A 122 -7.73 -11.15 -2.30
CA ASN A 122 -7.79 -9.70 -2.14
C ASN A 122 -6.57 -9.19 -1.35
N GLY A 123 -5.96 -8.09 -1.80
CA GLY A 123 -4.75 -7.53 -1.24
C GLY A 123 -3.45 -8.17 -1.75
N THR A 124 -3.50 -9.21 -2.58
CA THR A 124 -2.27 -9.82 -3.11
C THR A 124 -1.57 -8.87 -4.09
N PRO A 125 -0.29 -8.52 -3.87
CA PRO A 125 0.51 -7.75 -4.83
C PRO A 125 0.93 -8.64 -6.00
N LEU A 126 0.75 -8.15 -7.23
CA LEU A 126 1.15 -8.82 -8.46
C LEU A 126 1.86 -7.83 -9.40
N LEU A 127 2.61 -8.36 -10.36
CA LEU A 127 3.20 -7.60 -11.46
C LEU A 127 2.36 -7.82 -12.72
N PHE A 128 1.85 -6.76 -13.34
CA PHE A 128 1.06 -6.87 -14.56
C PHE A 128 1.94 -7.25 -15.76
N GLU A 129 1.59 -8.32 -16.48
CA GLU A 129 2.35 -8.80 -17.64
C GLU A 129 1.68 -8.41 -18.96
N LYS A 130 0.41 -8.81 -19.15
CA LYS A 130 -0.34 -8.52 -20.37
C LYS A 130 -1.85 -8.67 -20.20
N TYR A 131 -2.58 -8.21 -21.20
CA TYR A 131 -3.98 -8.55 -21.41
C TYR A 131 -4.09 -9.67 -22.45
N ASN A 132 -4.79 -10.75 -22.11
CA ASN A 132 -5.07 -11.87 -22.98
C ASN A 132 -6.49 -11.72 -23.55
N ALA A 133 -6.58 -11.36 -24.84
CA ALA A 133 -7.85 -11.10 -25.50
C ALA A 133 -8.69 -12.36 -25.78
N GLU A 134 -8.04 -13.52 -25.97
CA GLU A 134 -8.73 -14.79 -26.25
C GLU A 134 -9.51 -15.27 -25.01
N GLN A 135 -8.92 -15.08 -23.84
CA GLN A 135 -9.50 -15.50 -22.56
C GLN A 135 -10.19 -14.36 -21.78
N ASP A 136 -10.19 -13.13 -22.33
CA ASP A 136 -10.69 -11.90 -21.69
C ASP A 136 -10.20 -11.75 -20.23
N CYS A 137 -8.90 -12.00 -20.03
CA CYS A 137 -8.25 -11.95 -18.72
C CYS A 137 -7.00 -11.08 -18.75
N ILE A 138 -6.59 -10.59 -17.58
CA ILE A 138 -5.24 -10.03 -17.42
C ILE A 138 -4.34 -11.08 -16.79
N GLU A 139 -3.12 -11.16 -17.29
CA GLU A 139 -2.08 -12.04 -16.79
C GLU A 139 -1.13 -11.20 -15.93
N CYS A 140 -0.86 -11.69 -14.74
CA CYS A 140 0.03 -11.04 -13.78
C CYS A 140 0.99 -12.08 -13.18
N MET A 141 2.22 -11.71 -12.89
CA MET A 141 3.19 -12.54 -12.20
C MET A 141 3.10 -12.30 -10.68
N ASP A 142 2.99 -13.37 -9.90
CA ASP A 142 3.23 -13.33 -8.45
C ASP A 142 4.76 -13.20 -8.23
N PRO A 143 5.25 -12.06 -7.69
CA PRO A 143 6.68 -11.84 -7.57
C PRO A 143 7.36 -12.77 -6.57
N VAL A 144 6.60 -13.31 -5.60
CA VAL A 144 7.09 -14.21 -4.55
C VAL A 144 7.07 -15.65 -5.04
N LYS A 145 5.92 -16.11 -5.54
CA LYS A 145 5.74 -17.51 -5.96
C LYS A 145 6.26 -17.79 -7.37
N LYS A 146 6.55 -16.75 -8.16
CA LYS A 146 6.92 -16.85 -9.58
C LYS A 146 5.86 -17.59 -10.41
N LEU A 147 4.58 -17.36 -10.08
CA LEU A 147 3.44 -17.99 -10.74
C LEU A 147 2.68 -16.98 -11.58
N LEU A 148 2.27 -17.41 -12.76
CA LEU A 148 1.34 -16.67 -13.60
C LEU A 148 -0.06 -16.78 -13.02
N ILE A 149 -0.66 -15.64 -12.68
CA ILE A 149 -2.02 -15.50 -12.16
C ILE A 149 -2.87 -14.83 -13.22
N GLN A 150 -3.96 -15.48 -13.59
CA GLN A 150 -4.97 -14.91 -14.46
C GLN A 150 -6.07 -14.27 -13.61
N VAL A 151 -6.34 -12.99 -13.87
CA VAL A 151 -7.42 -12.24 -13.21
C VAL A 151 -8.54 -12.00 -14.20
N GLN A 152 -9.71 -12.50 -13.85
CA GLN A 152 -10.94 -12.41 -14.62
C GLN A 152 -11.73 -11.15 -14.28
N ARG A 153 -12.65 -10.77 -15.16
CA ARG A 153 -13.60 -9.69 -14.87
C ARG A 153 -14.56 -10.11 -13.76
N ASN A 154 -14.95 -9.14 -12.93
CA ASN A 154 -16.05 -9.34 -11.99
C ASN A 154 -17.41 -9.23 -12.71
N PHE A 155 -18.49 -9.48 -11.96
CA PHE A 155 -19.88 -9.38 -12.46
C PHE A 155 -20.26 -8.00 -13.01
N LYS A 156 -19.51 -6.94 -12.69
CA LYS A 156 -19.68 -5.59 -13.23
C LYS A 156 -18.86 -5.35 -14.50
N GLY A 157 -18.15 -6.37 -14.99
CA GLY A 157 -17.35 -6.29 -16.20
C GLY A 157 -15.97 -5.67 -16.03
N LYS A 158 -15.50 -5.44 -14.80
CA LYS A 158 -14.22 -4.78 -14.53
C LYS A 158 -13.17 -5.80 -14.13
N PHE A 159 -11.93 -5.62 -14.54
CA PHE A 159 -10.83 -6.30 -13.86
C PHE A 159 -10.68 -5.70 -12.46
N PRO A 160 -10.81 -6.52 -11.40
CA PRO A 160 -10.77 -6.05 -10.02
C PRO A 160 -9.32 -5.89 -9.57
N ILE A 161 -8.63 -4.95 -10.21
CA ILE A 161 -7.27 -4.54 -9.86
C ILE A 161 -7.17 -3.04 -9.62
N ILE A 162 -6.18 -2.64 -8.83
CA ILE A 162 -5.75 -1.25 -8.67
C ILE A 162 -4.23 -1.14 -8.83
N ILE A 163 -3.74 0.02 -9.22
CA ILE A 163 -2.30 0.29 -9.28
C ILE A 163 -1.73 0.25 -7.85
N GLY A 164 -0.59 -0.43 -7.71
CA GLY A 164 0.04 -0.67 -6.43
C GLY A 164 0.93 0.46 -5.94
N PHE A 165 1.39 1.37 -6.79
CA PHE A 165 2.29 2.43 -6.35
C PHE A 165 1.65 3.39 -5.34
N ALA A 166 0.38 3.76 -5.54
CA ALA A 166 -0.29 4.71 -4.66
C ALA A 166 -1.58 4.14 -4.07
N GLY A 167 -1.90 4.52 -2.83
CA GLY A 167 -3.15 4.12 -2.22
C GLY A 167 -3.57 5.00 -1.04
N THR A 168 -4.84 4.87 -0.65
CA THR A 168 -5.39 5.69 0.42
C THR A 168 -4.98 5.14 1.78
N ILE A 169 -4.53 5.98 2.71
CA ILE A 169 -4.14 5.59 4.07
C ILE A 169 -5.20 4.68 4.74
N ARG A 170 -6.49 4.99 4.57
CA ARG A 170 -7.61 4.19 5.12
C ARG A 170 -7.63 2.74 4.67
N LYS A 171 -7.15 2.42 3.46
CA LYS A 171 -7.14 1.04 2.95
C LYS A 171 -6.01 0.19 3.53
N PHE A 172 -4.99 0.82 4.10
CA PHE A 172 -3.83 0.15 4.70
C PHE A 172 -3.97 -0.03 6.22
N GLN A 173 -5.15 0.21 6.79
CA GLN A 173 -5.36 0.07 8.23
C GLN A 173 -5.18 -1.38 8.74
N GLY A 174 -5.15 -2.38 7.85
CA GLY A 174 -4.96 -3.80 8.19
C GLY A 174 -3.65 -4.44 7.68
N ASP A 175 -2.83 -3.73 6.89
CA ASP A 175 -1.61 -4.27 6.29
C ASP A 175 -0.36 -3.73 6.97
N THR A 176 0.63 -4.59 7.21
CA THR A 176 2.00 -4.15 7.55
C THR A 176 2.71 -3.80 6.26
N MET A 177 3.33 -2.62 6.19
CA MET A 177 4.02 -2.17 4.99
C MET A 177 5.46 -2.70 4.96
N ASP A 178 5.71 -3.62 4.02
CA ASP A 178 7.04 -4.13 3.70
C ASP A 178 7.78 -3.26 2.67
N ASP A 179 7.21 -2.11 2.31
CA ASP A 179 7.80 -1.15 1.37
C ASP A 179 9.04 -0.45 1.99
N ASP A 180 10.14 -0.38 1.25
CA ASP A 180 11.40 0.21 1.72
C ASP A 180 11.40 1.74 1.71
N ALA A 181 10.57 2.37 0.89
CA ALA A 181 10.57 3.82 0.68
C ALA A 181 9.15 4.37 0.49
N ILE A 182 8.59 4.99 1.53
CA ILE A 182 7.21 5.40 1.63
C ILE A 182 7.12 6.92 1.75
N ALA A 183 6.32 7.55 0.89
CA ALA A 183 5.87 8.93 1.09
C ALA A 183 4.43 8.94 1.61
N MET A 184 4.11 9.80 2.56
CA MET A 184 2.77 9.93 3.13
C MET A 184 2.25 11.36 3.01
N ASN A 185 1.12 11.53 2.33
CA ASN A 185 0.42 12.81 2.21
C ASN A 185 -0.87 12.78 3.04
N PHE A 186 -0.88 13.44 4.19
CA PHE A 186 -2.08 13.58 5.02
C PHE A 186 -3.06 14.63 4.47
N ASN A 187 -2.67 15.40 3.45
CA ASN A 187 -3.50 16.40 2.78
C ASN A 187 -4.16 17.41 3.74
N GLY A 188 -3.42 17.86 4.76
CA GLY A 188 -3.92 18.76 5.81
C GLY A 188 -4.79 18.07 6.87
N SER A 189 -4.93 16.74 6.85
CA SER A 189 -5.80 16.02 7.78
C SER A 189 -5.29 16.13 9.23
N ARG A 190 -6.18 16.57 10.12
CA ARG A 190 -5.95 16.67 11.57
C ARG A 190 -6.49 15.49 12.38
N ASP A 191 -6.92 14.42 11.71
CA ASP A 191 -7.42 13.21 12.38
C ASP A 191 -6.26 12.44 13.04
N LEU A 192 -6.17 12.53 14.37
CA LEU A 192 -5.12 11.90 15.17
C LEU A 192 -5.09 10.38 14.99
N ASN A 193 -6.27 9.74 14.92
CA ASN A 193 -6.36 8.29 14.76
C ASN A 193 -5.83 7.86 13.40
N LEU A 194 -6.10 8.65 12.36
CA LEU A 194 -5.61 8.38 11.03
C LEU A 194 -4.08 8.53 10.94
N VAL A 195 -3.55 9.61 11.50
CA VAL A 195 -2.10 9.88 11.54
C VAL A 195 -1.37 8.79 12.30
N TYR A 196 -1.85 8.44 13.50
CA TYR A 196 -1.33 7.31 14.27
C TYR A 196 -1.41 5.99 13.50
N THR A 197 -2.55 5.70 12.86
CA THR A 197 -2.71 4.44 12.12
C THR A 197 -1.76 4.36 10.94
N ALA A 198 -1.45 5.46 10.26
CA ALA A 198 -0.47 5.45 9.16
C ALA A 198 0.95 5.22 9.67
N LEU A 199 1.37 5.97 10.69
CA LEU A 199 2.75 5.95 11.20
C LEU A 199 3.06 4.72 12.05
N SER A 200 2.07 4.09 12.67
CA SER A 200 2.26 2.85 13.42
C SER A 200 2.40 1.59 12.55
N ARG A 201 2.19 1.72 11.23
CA ARG A 201 2.25 0.59 10.26
C ARG A 201 3.58 0.45 9.56
N VAL A 202 4.44 1.46 9.64
CA VAL A 202 5.85 1.34 9.25
C VAL A 202 6.64 0.62 10.32
N LYS A 203 7.59 -0.22 9.91
CA LYS A 203 8.45 -0.98 10.82
C LYS A 203 9.54 -0.10 11.42
N CYS A 204 10.08 0.82 10.62
CA CYS A 204 11.07 1.80 11.07
C CYS A 204 10.86 3.16 10.40
N ILE A 205 11.37 4.21 11.06
CA ILE A 205 11.32 5.59 10.54
C ILE A 205 12.08 5.70 9.20
N ASP A 206 13.15 4.93 9.01
CA ASP A 206 13.97 4.97 7.80
C ASP A 206 13.21 4.55 6.53
N GLN A 207 12.08 3.85 6.66
CA GLN A 207 11.18 3.56 5.53
C GLN A 207 10.44 4.82 5.04
N ILE A 208 10.31 5.86 5.88
CA ILE A 208 9.58 7.07 5.53
C ILE A 208 10.53 8.05 4.85
N VAL A 209 10.31 8.31 3.56
CA VAL A 209 11.10 9.26 2.76
C VAL A 209 10.59 10.68 2.95
N ALA A 210 9.29 10.87 3.08
CA ALA A 210 8.67 12.17 3.23
C ALA A 210 7.27 12.07 3.85
N ILE A 211 6.92 13.08 4.65
CA ILE A 211 5.55 13.32 5.11
C ILE A 211 5.14 14.74 4.72
N GLN A 212 3.99 14.86 4.05
CA GLN A 212 3.28 16.12 3.92
C GLN A 212 2.07 16.07 4.85
N LEU A 213 1.98 17.05 5.76
CA LEU A 213 0.89 17.14 6.74
C LEU A 213 -0.37 17.76 6.15
#